data_AF-A0A5B1KZ61-F1
#
_entry.id   AF-A0A5B1KZ61-F1
#
_cell.length_a   1.000
_cell.length_b   1.000
_cell.length_c   1.000
_cell.angle_alpha   90.00
_cell.angle_beta   90.00
_cell.angle_gamma   90.00
#
_symmetry.space_group_name_H-M   'P 1'
#
loop_
_entity.id
_entity.type
_entity.pdbx_description
1 polymer ?
#
loop_
_entity_poly.entity_id
_entity_poly.type
_entity_poly.pdbx_seq_one_letter_code
_entity_poly.pdbx_strand_id
1 'polypeptide(L)' 'MWTQSAFGRLDPLFGSWKTPSKQKKNFNLPQPKVANTDLTRLLKSDEIRKVLRAPNKRVIRATRKLNPLTNN' A
#
# COMPACT_ATOMS: atom_id res chain seq x y z
N MET A 1 -1.26 9.03 -26.85
CA MET A 1 -0.23 8.10 -27.36
C MET A 1 1.08 8.87 -27.52
N TRP A 2 2.22 8.27 -27.18
CA TRP A 2 3.55 8.92 -27.30
C TRP A 2 4.31 8.42 -28.54
N THR A 3 5.11 9.28 -29.16
CA THR A 3 6.02 8.88 -30.26
C THR A 3 7.31 8.26 -29.71
N GLN A 4 8.00 7.46 -30.52
CA GLN A 4 9.26 6.82 -30.13
C GLN A 4 10.31 7.85 -29.67
N SER A 5 10.44 8.96 -30.41
CA SER A 5 11.37 10.04 -30.07
C SER A 5 10.99 10.76 -28.77
N ALA A 6 9.70 10.94 -28.49
CA ALA A 6 9.23 11.51 -27.24
C ALA A 6 9.53 10.60 -26.05
N PHE A 7 9.32 9.28 -26.20
CA PHE A 7 9.61 8.32 -25.14
C PHE A 7 11.10 8.22 -24.83
N GLY A 8 11.97 8.22 -25.86
CA GLY A 8 13.42 8.22 -25.69
C GLY A 8 13.98 9.47 -25.00
N ARG A 9 13.27 10.61 -25.06
CA ARG A 9 13.67 11.84 -24.37
C ARG A 9 13.38 11.84 -22.86
N LEU A 10 12.56 10.92 -22.35
CA LEU A 10 12.24 10.87 -20.92
C LEU A 10 13.45 10.49 -20.06
N ASP A 11 14.28 9.56 -20.53
CA ASP A 11 15.48 9.11 -19.82
C ASP A 11 16.51 10.24 -19.59
N PRO A 12 16.95 11.04 -20.59
CA PRO A 12 17.85 12.16 -20.32
C PRO A 12 17.19 13.30 -19.53
N LEU A 13 15.87 13.46 -19.64
CA LEU A 13 15.11 14.52 -18.97
C LEU A 13 14.93 14.26 -17.46
N PHE A 14 14.70 13.01 -17.06
CA PHE A 14 14.43 12.66 -15.66
C PHE A 14 15.50 11.77 -15.03
N GLY A 15 16.15 10.92 -15.81
CA GLY A 15 17.07 9.89 -15.33
C GLY A 15 16.33 8.67 -14.78
N SER A 16 17.05 7.88 -13.97
CA SER A 16 16.53 6.74 -13.22
C SER A 16 16.83 6.92 -11.72
N TRP A 17 16.39 6.00 -10.86
CA TRP A 17 16.82 6.05 -9.45
C TRP A 17 18.34 5.89 -9.24
N LYS A 18 19.06 5.34 -10.22
CA LYS A 18 20.51 5.16 -10.19
C LYS A 18 21.27 6.30 -10.86
N THR A 19 20.69 6.91 -11.89
CA THR A 19 21.33 7.92 -12.73
C THR A 19 20.56 9.24 -12.65
N PRO A 20 21.18 10.35 -12.21
CA PRO A 20 20.50 11.63 -12.10
C PRO A 20 20.12 12.19 -13.48
N SER A 21 19.23 13.19 -13.50
CA SER A 21 18.84 13.87 -14.74
C SER A 21 20.02 14.59 -15.39
N LYS A 22 20.10 14.52 -16.72
CA LYS A 22 21.12 15.25 -17.51
C LYS A 22 20.68 16.68 -17.80
N GLN A 23 19.37 16.93 -17.89
CA GLN A 23 18.82 18.23 -18.29
C GLN A 23 18.34 19.08 -17.10
N LYS A 24 17.89 18.44 -16.02
CA LYS A 24 17.44 19.12 -14.80
C LYS A 24 18.56 19.17 -13.80
N LYS A 25 19.05 20.38 -13.50
CA LYS A 25 20.12 20.60 -12.53
C LYS A 25 19.68 20.13 -11.14
N ASN A 26 20.53 19.35 -10.47
CA ASN A 26 20.32 18.84 -9.11
C ASN A 26 19.01 18.05 -8.93
N PHE A 27 18.54 17.36 -9.97
CA PHE A 27 17.33 16.54 -9.91
C PHE A 27 17.64 15.05 -9.94
N ASN A 28 17.01 14.30 -9.05
CA ASN A 28 16.92 12.85 -9.08
C ASN A 28 15.48 12.41 -8.79
N LEU A 29 15.10 11.22 -9.25
CA LEU A 29 13.77 10.68 -8.98
C LEU A 29 13.58 10.46 -7.47
N PRO A 30 12.44 10.88 -6.89
CA PRO A 30 12.09 10.52 -5.52
C PRO A 30 12.05 9.01 -5.34
N GLN A 31 12.60 8.55 -4.22
CA GLN A 31 12.54 7.13 -3.88
C GLN A 31 11.14 6.77 -3.35
N PRO A 32 10.56 5.65 -3.77
CA PRO A 32 9.30 5.18 -3.21
C PRO A 32 9.52 4.81 -1.73
N LYS A 33 8.63 5.27 -0.85
CA LYS A 33 8.71 4.96 0.59
C LYS A 33 8.51 3.48 0.91
N VAL A 34 7.83 2.76 0.03
CA VAL A 34 7.56 1.32 0.14
C VAL A 34 8.02 0.63 -1.14
N ALA A 35 8.79 -0.44 -1.01
CA ALA A 35 9.33 -1.16 -2.17
C ALA A 35 8.26 -1.95 -2.93
N ASN A 36 7.26 -2.49 -2.21
CA ASN A 36 6.11 -3.18 -2.80
C ASN A 36 4.82 -2.50 -2.31
N THR A 37 4.00 -2.04 -3.25
CA THR A 37 2.71 -1.39 -2.97
C THR A 37 1.56 -2.39 -2.86
N ASP A 38 1.75 -3.66 -3.24
CA ASP A 38 0.74 -4.70 -3.10
C ASP A 38 0.67 -5.20 -1.65
N LEU A 39 -0.12 -4.49 -0.85
CA LEU A 39 -0.43 -4.84 0.53
C LEU A 39 -1.22 -6.14 0.63
N THR A 40 -2.03 -6.49 -0.38
CA THR A 40 -2.83 -7.72 -0.34
C THR A 40 -1.93 -8.93 -0.40
N ARG A 41 -0.92 -8.92 -1.27
CA ARG A 41 0.10 -9.96 -1.32
C ARG A 41 0.91 -10.04 -0.03
N LEU A 42 1.32 -8.89 0.52
CA LEU A 42 2.06 -8.83 1.77
C LEU A 42 1.27 -9.46 2.92
N LEU A 43 0.04 -9.01 3.17
CA LEU A 43 -0.82 -9.51 4.27
C LEU A 43 -1.22 -10.97 4.11
N LYS A 44 -1.19 -11.50 2.89
CA LYS A 44 -1.52 -12.90 2.60
C LYS A 44 -0.29 -13.81 2.55
N SER A 45 0.92 -13.28 2.75
CA SER A 45 2.15 -14.07 2.67
C SER A 45 2.27 -15.05 3.84
N ASP A 46 2.87 -16.21 3.58
CA ASP A 46 2.96 -17.29 4.56
C ASP A 46 3.88 -16.92 5.73
N GLU A 47 4.92 -16.14 5.46
CA GLU A 47 5.87 -15.67 6.47
C GLU A 47 5.17 -14.81 7.52
N ILE A 48 4.28 -13.91 7.09
CA ILE A 48 3.48 -13.08 7.99
C ILE A 48 2.42 -13.92 8.69
N ARG A 49 1.71 -14.77 7.95
CA ARG A 49 0.62 -15.60 8.52
C ARG A 49 1.09 -16.60 9.57
N LYS A 50 2.32 -17.12 9.45
CA LYS A 50 2.91 -18.06 10.40
C LYS A 50 3.04 -17.49 11.83
N VAL A 51 3.21 -16.17 11.97
CA VAL A 51 3.39 -15.51 13.26
C VAL A 51 2.12 -14.81 13.78
N LEU A 52 1.05 -14.77 12.97
CA LEU A 52 -0.19 -14.14 13.36
C LEU A 52 -1.00 -14.99 14.35
N ARG A 53 -1.66 -14.30 15.27
CA ARG A 53 -2.65 -14.90 16.18
C ARG A 53 -3.98 -15.10 15.44
N ALA A 54 -4.80 -16.03 15.94
CA ALA A 54 -6.15 -16.22 15.42
C ALA A 54 -6.98 -14.91 15.52
N PRO A 55 -7.75 -14.55 14.49
CA PRO A 55 -8.52 -13.31 14.49
C PRO A 55 -9.69 -13.38 15.48
N ASN A 56 -9.86 -12.36 16.31
CA ASN A 56 -11.05 -12.22 17.14
C ASN A 56 -12.15 -11.50 16.35
N LYS A 57 -13.15 -12.27 15.91
CA LYS A 57 -14.28 -11.76 15.11
C LYS A 57 -15.51 -11.43 15.94
N ARG A 58 -15.40 -11.42 17.28
CA ARG A 58 -16.55 -11.18 18.16
C ARG A 58 -17.00 -9.73 18.08
N VAL A 59 -18.19 -9.50 17.55
CA VAL A 59 -18.87 -8.20 17.58
C VAL A 59 -19.77 -8.14 18.81
N ILE A 60 -19.43 -7.27 19.78
CA ILE A 60 -20.27 -7.04 20.97
C ILE A 60 -21.25 -5.92 20.63
N ARG A 61 -22.54 -6.22 20.71
CA ARG A 61 -23.60 -5.21 20.59
C ARG A 61 -24.04 -4.78 21.99
N ALA A 62 -24.51 -3.54 22.09
CA ALA A 62 -25.12 -3.05 23.32
C ALA A 62 -26.31 -3.95 23.69
N THR A 63 -26.32 -4.45 24.92
CA THR A 63 -27.42 -5.26 25.43
C THR A 63 -28.56 -4.34 25.84
N ARG A 64 -29.77 -4.62 25.33
CA ARG A 64 -30.97 -3.95 25.84
C ARG A 64 -31.30 -4.56 27.19
N LYS A 65 -31.41 -3.74 28.23
CA LYS A 65 -31.98 -4.19 29.50
C LYS A 65 -33.47 -4.42 29.30
N LEU A 66 -33.88 -5.69 29.25
CA LEU A 66 -35.28 -6.08 29.18
C LEU A 66 -35.88 -6.04 30.60
N ASN A 67 -37.15 -5.67 30.70
CA ASN A 67 -37.85 -5.69 31.98
C ASN A 67 -38.20 -7.14 32.34
N PRO A 68 -37.67 -7.69 33.45
CA PRO A 68 -37.87 -9.10 33.82
C PRO A 68 -39.30 -9.42 34.27
N LEU A 69 -40.13 -8.41 34.58
CA LEU A 69 -41.50 -8.61 35.03
C LEU A 69 -42.53 -8.60 33.89
N THR A 70 -42.16 -8.08 32.72
CA THR A 70 -43.12 -7.83 31.63
C THR A 70 -42.70 -8.40 30.29
N ASN A 71 -41.52 -9.02 30.19
CA ASN A 71 -41.03 -9.62 28.96
C ASN A 71 -40.58 -11.05 29.26
N ASN A 72 -41.46 -12.01 28.95
CA ASN A 72 -41.21 -13.45 29.02
C ASN A 72 -40.81 -13.95 27.62
#